data_AF-A0A959TCF6-F1
#
_entry.id   AF-A0A959TCF6-F1
#
_cell.length_a   1.000
_cell.length_b   1.000
_cell.length_c   1.000
_cell.angle_alpha   90.00
_cell.angle_beta   90.00
_cell.angle_gamma   90.00
#
_symmetry.space_group_name_H-M   'P 1'
#
loop_
_entity.id
_entity.type
_entity.pdbx_description
1 polymer ?
#
loop_
_entity_poly.entity_id
_entity_poly.type
_entity_poly.pdbx_seq_one_letter_code
_entity_poly.pdbx_strand_id
1 'polypeptide(L)'
;MSCESCHGPGAAHVAWVQGEAYRRGEREEGSHLLAGNGLDNERLAATCVRCHARRSEVSAIPLASLEVLDNYIPALPMPELYHADGQILDEVYVYGSFTQSLMYRRDVKCTDCHQPHTNALRFDGNALCRQCHEPEYDSEAHTFHAAGTEASLCTSCHMPTRTYMGNDVRHDHSFRVPRPDLSVEYGTPNACTACHTDQSDAWAAKAVERWYGPERPPHFADHLLPGSRPDPSAVDHLLALLGDTATPRIVQATALRYLSDLPEERSLEALRAGLQHPDAQVRHEALAGLVNFPPERWTTAAAKLLDDPVRAVRIQAASVLSAVPDQGLAQDRVPAFRTAYDELLKYLHYQ
;
A
#
# COMPACT_ATOMS: atom_id res chain seq x y z
N MET A 1 22.54 -7.15 -3.02
CA MET A 1 21.36 -7.82 -3.61
C MET A 1 21.86 -8.85 -4.63
N SER A 2 21.44 -10.11 -4.52
CA SER A 2 21.76 -11.18 -5.50
C SER A 2 20.59 -11.42 -6.45
N CYS A 3 20.80 -12.15 -7.55
CA CYS A 3 19.74 -12.51 -8.50
C CYS A 3 18.56 -13.21 -7.80
N GLU A 4 18.86 -14.14 -6.89
CA GLU A 4 17.85 -14.94 -6.18
C GLU A 4 17.03 -14.13 -5.16
N SER A 5 17.50 -12.93 -4.79
CA SER A 5 16.75 -12.03 -3.91
C SER A 5 15.44 -11.56 -4.57
N CYS A 6 15.41 -11.48 -5.91
CA CYS A 6 14.24 -11.09 -6.69
C CYS A 6 13.65 -12.29 -7.44
N HIS A 7 14.49 -13.12 -8.04
CA HIS A 7 14.06 -14.22 -8.91
C HIS A 7 13.72 -15.52 -8.15
N GLY A 8 13.95 -15.58 -6.85
CA GLY A 8 13.82 -16.80 -6.05
C GLY A 8 14.99 -17.78 -6.27
N PRO A 9 14.97 -18.94 -5.60
CA PRO A 9 16.02 -19.95 -5.73
C PRO A 9 16.16 -20.46 -7.17
N GLY A 10 17.35 -20.34 -7.75
CA GLY A 10 17.59 -20.64 -9.17
C GLY A 10 17.92 -22.10 -9.46
N ALA A 11 18.14 -22.95 -8.45
CA ALA A 11 18.63 -24.31 -8.62
C ALA A 11 17.71 -25.18 -9.50
N ALA A 12 16.40 -25.13 -9.27
CA ALA A 12 15.42 -25.86 -10.08
C ALA A 12 15.38 -25.35 -11.53
N HIS A 13 15.51 -24.03 -11.71
CA HIS A 13 15.59 -23.42 -13.03
C HIS A 13 16.81 -23.89 -13.83
N VAL A 14 17.98 -23.89 -13.20
CA VAL A 14 19.22 -24.35 -13.82
C VAL A 14 19.12 -25.83 -14.20
N ALA A 15 18.59 -26.68 -13.30
CA ALA A 15 18.39 -28.10 -13.56
C ALA A 15 17.46 -28.32 -14.77
N TRP A 16 16.34 -27.59 -14.83
CA TRP A 16 15.39 -27.67 -15.95
C TRP A 16 16.02 -27.22 -17.28
N VAL A 17 16.68 -26.06 -17.32
CA VAL A 17 17.32 -25.53 -18.54
C VAL A 17 18.40 -26.49 -19.08
N GLN A 18 19.08 -27.23 -18.21
CA GLN A 18 20.07 -28.25 -18.60
C GLN A 18 19.43 -29.61 -18.96
N GLY A 19 18.16 -29.82 -18.60
CA GLY A 19 17.42 -31.06 -18.77
C GLY A 19 16.92 -31.32 -20.20
N GLU A 20 16.39 -32.53 -20.41
CA GLU A 20 15.77 -32.92 -21.69
C GLU A 20 14.41 -32.25 -21.91
N ALA A 21 13.68 -31.94 -20.84
CA ALA A 21 12.39 -31.24 -20.91
C ALA A 21 12.55 -29.88 -21.62
N TYR A 22 13.51 -29.06 -21.18
CA TYR A 22 13.81 -27.77 -21.83
C TYR A 22 14.22 -27.94 -23.30
N ARG A 23 15.06 -28.94 -23.62
CA ARG A 23 15.47 -29.24 -25.01
C ARG A 23 14.28 -29.64 -25.91
N ARG A 24 13.25 -30.26 -25.35
CA ARG A 24 11.99 -30.59 -26.03
C ARG A 24 10.99 -29.43 -26.05
N GLY A 25 11.30 -28.28 -25.43
CA GLY A 25 10.40 -27.14 -25.28
C GLY A 25 9.30 -27.36 -24.24
N GLU A 26 9.45 -28.35 -23.36
CA GLU A 26 8.49 -28.68 -22.32
C GLU A 26 8.70 -27.78 -21.08
N ARG A 27 7.61 -27.28 -20.52
CA ARG A 27 7.61 -26.55 -19.24
C ARG A 27 7.55 -27.53 -18.09
N GLU A 28 8.23 -27.21 -17.01
CA GLU A 28 8.22 -28.00 -15.77
C GLU A 28 7.72 -27.12 -14.63
N GLU A 29 6.73 -27.60 -13.89
CA GLU A 29 6.16 -26.85 -12.78
C GLU A 29 7.19 -26.68 -11.66
N GLY A 30 7.29 -25.48 -11.09
CA GLY A 30 8.28 -25.16 -10.06
C GLY A 30 9.71 -24.93 -10.55
N SER A 31 9.99 -25.05 -11.86
CA SER A 31 11.32 -24.77 -12.42
C SER A 31 11.50 -23.34 -12.94
N HIS A 32 10.44 -22.54 -12.94
CA HIS A 32 10.49 -21.14 -13.38
C HIS A 32 10.92 -20.22 -12.23
N LEU A 33 11.68 -19.17 -12.57
CA LEU A 33 12.01 -18.10 -11.63
C LEU A 33 10.73 -17.34 -11.22
N LEU A 34 10.68 -16.87 -9.98
CA LEU A 34 9.54 -16.12 -9.43
C LEU A 34 9.30 -14.82 -10.19
N ALA A 35 10.31 -13.94 -10.21
CA ALA A 35 10.27 -12.70 -10.98
C ALA A 35 10.61 -12.96 -12.46
N GLY A 36 9.65 -13.53 -13.20
CA GLY A 36 9.77 -13.76 -14.64
C GLY A 36 9.42 -12.54 -15.49
N ASN A 37 9.54 -12.69 -16.81
CA ASN A 37 9.02 -11.70 -17.75
C ASN A 37 7.48 -11.69 -17.73
N GLY A 38 6.88 -10.51 -17.87
CA GLY A 38 5.43 -10.36 -18.05
C GLY A 38 4.61 -10.42 -16.76
N LEU A 39 5.22 -10.19 -15.58
CA LEU A 39 4.46 -9.98 -14.36
C LEU A 39 3.55 -8.74 -14.49
N ASP A 40 2.34 -8.84 -13.96
CA ASP A 40 1.48 -7.68 -13.69
C ASP A 40 2.07 -6.79 -12.59
N ASN A 41 1.48 -5.61 -12.37
CA ASN A 41 2.01 -4.67 -11.40
C ASN A 41 1.98 -5.20 -9.97
N GLU A 42 0.92 -5.91 -9.56
CA GLU A 42 0.79 -6.45 -8.19
C GLU A 42 1.92 -7.45 -7.90
N ARG A 43 2.15 -8.41 -8.80
CA ARG A 43 3.20 -9.43 -8.67
C ARG A 43 4.61 -8.85 -8.78
N LEU A 44 4.82 -7.86 -9.64
CA LEU A 44 6.11 -7.18 -9.71
C LEU A 44 6.38 -6.38 -8.43
N ALA A 45 5.40 -5.63 -7.94
CA ALA A 45 5.51 -4.87 -6.70
C ALA A 45 5.82 -5.79 -5.50
N ALA A 46 5.27 -7.01 -5.47
CA ALA A 46 5.60 -8.03 -4.47
C ALA A 46 7.08 -8.46 -4.47
N THR A 47 7.78 -8.30 -5.60
CA THR A 47 9.23 -8.54 -5.66
C THR A 47 10.01 -7.38 -5.01
N CYS A 48 9.52 -6.15 -5.15
CA CYS A 48 10.17 -4.94 -4.64
C CYS A 48 9.88 -4.66 -3.17
N VAL A 49 8.66 -4.97 -2.70
CA VAL A 49 8.16 -4.71 -1.33
C VAL A 49 9.02 -5.39 -0.26
N ARG A 50 9.76 -6.45 -0.62
CA ARG A 50 10.71 -7.12 0.26
C ARG A 50 11.71 -6.15 0.89
N CYS A 51 12.07 -5.09 0.19
CA CYS A 51 13.02 -4.09 0.70
C CYS A 51 12.47 -2.65 0.61
N HIS A 52 11.62 -2.35 -0.36
CA HIS A 52 11.13 -0.98 -0.62
C HIS A 52 9.82 -0.65 0.11
N ALA A 53 9.65 -1.20 1.31
CA ALA A 53 8.49 -0.96 2.17
C ALA A 53 8.88 -1.00 3.65
N ARG A 54 8.21 -0.17 4.46
CA ARG A 54 8.06 -0.45 5.89
C ARG A 54 7.03 -1.55 6.05
N ARG A 55 7.42 -2.65 6.69
CA ARG A 55 6.63 -3.89 6.78
C ARG A 55 7.07 -4.73 7.97
N SER A 56 6.19 -5.60 8.47
CA SER A 56 6.60 -6.75 9.28
C SER A 56 6.86 -7.97 8.38
N GLU A 57 7.64 -8.94 8.87
CA GLU A 57 7.81 -10.23 8.20
C GLU A 57 6.96 -11.30 8.88
N VAL A 58 6.27 -12.10 8.07
CA VAL A 58 5.39 -13.18 8.54
C VAL A 58 6.19 -14.40 9.00
N SER A 59 7.40 -14.60 8.49
CA SER A 59 8.26 -15.73 8.84
C SER A 59 9.72 -15.44 8.47
N ALA A 60 10.65 -16.00 9.26
CA ALA A 60 12.08 -16.04 8.93
C ALA A 60 12.39 -16.72 7.59
N ILE A 61 11.54 -17.68 7.18
CA ILE A 61 11.68 -18.41 5.92
C ILE A 61 10.55 -17.97 4.99
N PRO A 62 10.84 -17.11 4.00
CA PRO A 62 9.83 -16.64 3.06
C PRO A 62 9.37 -17.79 2.16
N LEU A 63 8.07 -17.82 1.86
CA LEU A 63 7.50 -18.64 0.83
C LEU A 63 7.94 -18.12 -0.54
N ALA A 64 8.09 -19.02 -1.50
CA ALA A 64 8.24 -18.70 -2.91
C ALA A 64 6.88 -18.22 -3.48
N SER A 65 6.42 -17.05 -3.05
CA SER A 65 5.13 -16.46 -3.38
C SER A 65 5.27 -15.02 -3.86
N LEU A 66 4.40 -14.62 -4.79
CA LEU A 66 4.22 -13.24 -5.25
C LEU A 66 2.98 -12.57 -4.63
N GLU A 67 2.35 -13.22 -3.65
CA GLU A 67 1.41 -12.56 -2.74
C GLU A 67 2.20 -11.88 -1.62
N VAL A 68 2.02 -10.57 -1.47
CA VAL A 68 2.76 -9.76 -0.49
C VAL A 68 2.53 -10.28 0.91
N LEU A 69 1.26 -10.48 1.27
CA LEU A 69 0.83 -10.88 2.61
C LEU A 69 1.12 -12.35 2.93
N ASP A 70 1.63 -13.13 1.98
CA ASP A 70 2.22 -14.41 2.34
C ASP A 70 3.49 -14.19 3.16
N ASN A 71 4.31 -13.20 2.82
CA ASN A 71 5.63 -13.02 3.44
C ASN A 71 5.75 -11.78 4.30
N TYR A 72 4.96 -10.75 4.01
CA TYR A 72 5.17 -9.39 4.49
C TYR A 72 3.84 -8.69 4.72
N ILE A 73 3.69 -8.00 5.85
CA ILE A 73 2.51 -7.17 6.12
C ILE A 73 2.96 -5.70 5.99
N PRO A 74 2.64 -5.00 4.90
CA PRO A 74 3.01 -3.60 4.72
C PRO A 74 2.37 -2.70 5.77
N ALA A 75 3.09 -1.69 6.22
CA ALA A 75 2.53 -0.69 7.13
C ALA A 75 1.44 0.15 6.43
N LEU A 76 0.36 0.42 7.14
CA LEU A 76 -0.74 1.25 6.66
C LEU A 76 -0.40 2.75 6.69
N PRO A 77 -1.02 3.55 5.80
CA PRO A 77 -1.12 5.02 5.87
C PRO A 77 -1.75 5.57 7.15
N MET A 78 -1.09 5.38 8.30
CA MET A 78 -1.56 5.76 9.62
C MET A 78 -0.63 6.75 10.32
N PRO A 79 -1.08 7.42 11.40
CA PRO A 79 -0.25 8.33 12.19
C PRO A 79 1.03 7.64 12.68
N GLU A 80 2.05 8.43 13.04
CA GLU A 80 3.44 8.01 13.30
C GLU A 80 4.25 7.73 12.02
N LEU A 81 3.66 7.05 11.03
CA LEU A 81 4.36 6.69 9.78
C LEU A 81 4.00 7.59 8.59
N TYR A 82 2.76 8.08 8.57
CA TYR A 82 2.21 8.93 7.51
C TYR A 82 1.48 10.14 8.12
N HIS A 83 1.38 11.21 7.33
CA HIS A 83 0.40 12.24 7.57
C HIS A 83 -1.01 11.67 7.32
N ALA A 84 -2.02 12.28 7.95
CA ALA A 84 -3.40 11.78 7.91
C ALA A 84 -4.04 11.79 6.51
N ASP A 85 -3.44 12.46 5.53
CA ASP A 85 -3.85 12.39 4.13
C ASP A 85 -3.14 11.27 3.35
N GLY A 86 -2.20 10.55 3.97
CA GLY A 86 -1.41 9.45 3.40
C GLY A 86 -0.07 9.87 2.79
N GLN A 87 0.35 11.13 2.91
CA GLN A 87 1.73 11.54 2.58
C GLN A 87 2.71 10.91 3.56
N ILE A 88 3.92 10.57 3.11
CA ILE A 88 4.96 9.97 3.97
C ILE A 88 5.29 10.90 5.14
N LEU A 89 5.46 10.39 6.37
CA LEU A 89 5.93 11.18 7.52
C LEU A 89 7.27 10.67 8.01
N ASP A 90 7.39 9.36 8.21
CA ASP A 90 8.61 8.67 8.65
C ASP A 90 9.14 7.73 7.55
N GLU A 91 10.17 6.93 7.86
CA GLU A 91 10.83 6.02 6.91
C GLU A 91 9.92 4.84 6.51
N VAL A 92 9.02 5.12 5.57
CA VAL A 92 8.05 4.15 5.02
C VAL A 92 8.46 3.54 3.68
N TYR A 93 9.62 3.97 3.17
CA TYR A 93 10.10 3.68 1.82
C TYR A 93 9.10 4.17 0.76
N VAL A 94 8.73 3.35 -0.24
CA VAL A 94 7.95 3.82 -1.40
C VAL A 94 6.71 2.98 -1.71
N TYR A 95 6.65 1.71 -1.28
CA TYR A 95 5.54 0.81 -1.63
C TYR A 95 4.18 1.32 -1.14
N GLY A 96 4.08 1.76 0.12
CA GLY A 96 2.82 2.26 0.68
C GLY A 96 2.33 3.53 -0.03
N SER A 97 3.24 4.43 -0.41
CA SER A 97 2.93 5.57 -1.27
C SER A 97 2.51 5.15 -2.67
N PHE A 98 3.25 4.23 -3.28
CA PHE A 98 2.99 3.80 -4.65
C PHE A 98 1.62 3.16 -4.81
N THR A 99 1.24 2.29 -3.89
CA THR A 99 -0.07 1.60 -3.89
C THR A 99 -1.25 2.56 -3.66
N GLN A 100 -1.01 3.76 -3.13
CA GLN A 100 -2.03 4.83 -3.05
C GLN A 100 -2.24 5.54 -4.39
N SER A 101 -1.28 5.47 -5.32
CA SER A 101 -1.27 6.29 -6.54
C SER A 101 -2.27 5.81 -7.60
N LEU A 102 -2.68 6.74 -8.48
CA LEU A 102 -3.42 6.38 -9.69
C LEU A 102 -2.56 5.55 -10.65
N MET A 103 -1.24 5.79 -10.68
CA MET A 103 -0.30 5.03 -11.51
C MET A 103 -0.35 3.53 -11.19
N TYR A 104 -0.29 3.17 -9.91
CA TYR A 104 -0.40 1.76 -9.49
C TYR A 104 -1.71 1.12 -9.95
N ARG A 105 -2.83 1.84 -9.80
CA ARG A 105 -4.16 1.37 -10.24
C ARG A 105 -4.33 1.28 -11.76
N ARG A 106 -3.46 1.94 -12.53
CA ARG A 106 -3.42 1.89 -14.00
C ARG A 106 -2.34 0.95 -14.53
N ASP A 107 -1.89 0.00 -13.70
CA ASP A 107 -0.86 -1.01 -14.02
C ASP A 107 0.50 -0.43 -14.44
N VAL A 108 0.79 0.82 -14.06
CA VAL A 108 2.15 1.38 -14.18
C VAL A 108 3.03 0.69 -13.14
N LYS A 109 4.20 0.26 -13.56
CA LYS A 109 5.11 -0.62 -12.81
C LYS A 109 6.35 0.14 -12.37
N CYS A 110 7.00 -0.37 -11.33
CA CYS A 110 8.33 0.13 -10.92
C CYS A 110 9.30 0.12 -12.11
N THR A 111 9.22 -0.92 -12.94
CA THR A 111 10.08 -1.11 -14.12
C THR A 111 9.73 -0.24 -15.32
N ASP A 112 8.65 0.54 -15.29
CA ASP A 112 8.34 1.53 -16.33
C ASP A 112 9.14 2.83 -16.12
N CYS A 113 9.59 3.06 -14.89
CA CYS A 113 10.43 4.21 -14.53
C CYS A 113 11.88 3.81 -14.22
N HIS A 114 12.09 2.66 -13.57
CA HIS A 114 13.40 2.19 -13.11
C HIS A 114 13.90 0.98 -13.88
N GLN A 115 15.21 0.88 -14.02
CA GLN A 115 15.89 -0.32 -14.50
C GLN A 115 16.12 -1.30 -13.34
N PRO A 116 15.53 -2.50 -13.34
CA PRO A 116 15.54 -3.39 -12.17
C PRO A 116 16.93 -3.94 -11.80
N HIS A 117 17.89 -3.92 -12.75
CA HIS A 117 19.25 -4.42 -12.53
C HIS A 117 20.26 -3.34 -12.14
N THR A 118 19.99 -2.07 -12.44
CA THR A 118 20.91 -0.95 -12.16
C THR A 118 20.32 0.09 -11.22
N ASN A 119 19.01 0.03 -10.99
CA ASN A 119 18.20 1.05 -10.31
C ASN A 119 18.21 2.44 -10.96
N ALA A 120 18.84 2.59 -12.13
CA ALA A 120 18.85 3.85 -12.88
C ALA A 120 17.45 4.17 -13.41
N LEU A 121 17.14 5.45 -13.54
CA LEU A 121 15.95 5.89 -14.26
C LEU A 121 16.07 5.54 -15.75
N ARG A 122 14.94 5.27 -16.39
CA ARG A 122 14.89 5.02 -17.84
C ARG A 122 15.12 6.29 -18.67
N PHE A 123 14.67 7.42 -18.15
CA PHE A 123 14.76 8.73 -18.77
C PHE A 123 15.07 9.78 -17.71
N ASP A 124 15.75 10.86 -18.13
CA ASP A 124 16.16 11.93 -17.24
C ASP A 124 15.09 13.01 -17.13
N GLY A 125 14.92 13.56 -15.92
CA GLY A 125 14.00 14.67 -15.63
C GLY A 125 12.56 14.39 -16.08
N ASN A 126 11.91 15.43 -16.61
CA ASN A 126 10.49 15.36 -16.99
C ASN A 126 10.23 14.43 -18.19
N ALA A 127 11.27 14.02 -18.94
CA ALA A 127 11.11 13.02 -20.00
C ALA A 127 10.58 11.68 -19.45
N LEU A 128 10.84 11.36 -18.17
CA LEU A 128 10.29 10.18 -17.50
C LEU A 128 8.77 10.23 -17.41
N CYS A 129 8.21 11.39 -17.03
CA CYS A 129 6.77 11.60 -16.92
C CYS A 129 6.11 11.74 -18.30
N ARG A 130 6.81 12.39 -19.24
CA ARG A 130 6.35 12.61 -20.63
C ARG A 130 6.33 11.35 -21.51
N GLN A 131 6.68 10.19 -20.97
CA GLN A 131 6.36 8.91 -21.60
C GLN A 131 4.85 8.73 -21.79
N CYS A 132 4.06 9.27 -20.85
CA CYS A 132 2.60 9.12 -20.82
C CYS A 132 1.85 10.45 -20.68
N HIS A 133 2.47 11.48 -20.10
CA HIS A 133 1.85 12.79 -19.92
C HIS A 133 2.17 13.73 -21.09
N GLU A 134 1.15 14.44 -21.56
CA GLU A 134 1.28 15.36 -22.69
C GLU A 134 2.28 16.50 -22.40
N PRO A 135 3.04 16.97 -23.41
CA PRO A 135 4.09 17.98 -23.22
C PRO A 135 3.61 19.30 -22.60
N GLU A 136 2.33 19.65 -22.73
CA GLU A 136 1.75 20.86 -22.16
C GLU A 136 1.86 20.90 -20.63
N TYR A 137 1.89 19.74 -19.97
CA TYR A 137 2.12 19.63 -18.52
C TYR A 137 3.55 19.99 -18.11
N ASP A 138 4.52 19.98 -19.03
CA ASP A 138 5.92 20.37 -18.79
C ASP A 138 6.17 21.85 -19.15
N SER A 139 5.10 22.62 -19.40
CA SER A 139 5.21 24.04 -19.75
C SER A 139 5.16 24.94 -18.52
N GLU A 140 5.73 26.15 -18.61
CA GLU A 140 5.62 27.17 -17.56
C GLU A 140 4.16 27.56 -17.24
N ALA A 141 3.23 27.35 -18.19
CA ALA A 141 1.81 27.57 -17.96
C ALA A 141 1.17 26.55 -17.01
N HIS A 142 1.83 25.41 -16.77
CA HIS A 142 1.43 24.40 -15.80
C HIS A 142 2.32 24.42 -14.55
N THR A 143 3.64 24.48 -14.73
CA THR A 143 4.59 24.43 -13.61
C THR A 143 4.65 25.75 -12.84
N PHE A 144 4.35 26.87 -13.50
CA PHE A 144 4.50 28.24 -12.97
C PHE A 144 5.91 28.58 -12.49
N HIS A 145 6.91 27.84 -12.97
CA HIS A 145 8.33 28.04 -12.71
C HIS A 145 9.08 28.15 -14.03
N ALA A 146 10.18 28.93 -14.03
CA ALA A 146 11.01 29.10 -15.22
C ALA A 146 11.52 27.74 -15.73
N ALA A 147 11.45 27.53 -17.04
CA ALA A 147 11.84 26.28 -17.68
C ALA A 147 13.32 25.95 -17.42
N GLY A 148 13.61 24.66 -17.21
CA GLY A 148 14.97 24.17 -16.97
C GLY A 148 15.50 24.42 -15.55
N THR A 149 14.63 24.81 -14.62
CA THR A 149 14.95 24.90 -13.18
C THR A 149 14.53 23.64 -12.43
N GLU A 150 15.12 23.38 -11.27
CA GLU A 150 14.68 22.29 -10.38
C GLU A 150 13.20 22.40 -10.03
N ALA A 151 12.70 23.62 -9.82
CA ALA A 151 11.29 23.87 -9.51
C ALA A 151 10.33 23.56 -10.68
N SER A 152 10.83 23.49 -11.92
CA SER A 152 10.04 23.08 -13.09
C SER A 152 9.95 21.55 -13.25
N LEU A 153 10.65 20.75 -12.44
CA LEU A 153 10.56 19.29 -12.52
C LEU A 153 9.22 18.79 -11.96
N CYS A 154 8.57 17.85 -12.65
CA CYS A 154 7.33 17.23 -12.20
C CYS A 154 7.48 16.64 -10.79
N THR A 155 8.65 16.04 -10.52
CA THR A 155 8.98 15.42 -9.24
C THR A 155 9.05 16.41 -8.09
N SER A 156 9.35 17.69 -8.35
CA SER A 156 9.49 18.71 -7.31
C SER A 156 8.17 19.02 -6.61
N CYS A 157 7.05 18.92 -7.31
CA CYS A 157 5.71 19.15 -6.74
C CYS A 157 4.93 17.85 -6.51
N HIS A 158 5.03 16.89 -7.44
CA HIS A 158 4.22 15.67 -7.41
C HIS A 158 4.87 14.51 -6.65
N MET A 159 6.18 14.59 -6.40
CA MET A 159 6.94 13.58 -5.66
C MET A 159 7.86 14.26 -4.64
N PRO A 160 7.32 15.07 -3.71
CA PRO A 160 8.14 15.84 -2.78
C PRO A 160 9.09 14.92 -2.00
N THR A 161 10.28 15.43 -1.70
CA THR A 161 11.31 14.67 -1.00
C THR A 161 11.20 14.80 0.51
N ARG A 162 11.68 13.78 1.22
CA ARG A 162 12.05 13.86 2.64
C ARG A 162 13.42 13.28 2.88
N THR A 163 14.12 13.83 3.87
CA THR A 163 15.42 13.33 4.31
C THR A 163 15.25 12.49 5.57
N TYR A 164 15.60 11.22 5.48
CA TYR A 164 15.60 10.27 6.59
C TYR A 164 17.02 10.06 7.11
N MET A 165 17.15 9.77 8.40
CA MET A 165 18.46 9.52 9.06
C MET A 165 19.51 10.63 8.83
N GLY A 166 19.07 11.84 8.49
CA GLY A 166 19.93 13.00 8.24
C GLY A 166 20.63 13.05 6.87
N ASN A 167 20.61 11.99 6.07
CA ASN A 167 21.32 11.95 4.78
C ASN A 167 20.63 11.16 3.66
N ASP A 168 19.52 10.47 3.92
CA ASP A 168 18.83 9.64 2.94
C ASP A 168 17.61 10.38 2.37
N VAL A 169 17.80 11.06 1.23
CA VAL A 169 16.74 11.79 0.54
C VAL A 169 15.92 10.83 -0.31
N ARG A 170 14.60 10.79 -0.08
CA ARG A 170 13.68 9.93 -0.83
C ARG A 170 12.49 10.71 -1.34
N HIS A 171 12.08 10.39 -2.57
CA HIS A 171 10.87 10.92 -3.20
C HIS A 171 9.62 10.15 -2.75
N ASP A 172 8.53 10.87 -2.47
CA ASP A 172 7.21 10.27 -2.29
C ASP A 172 6.68 9.71 -3.63
N HIS A 173 6.34 8.43 -3.65
CA HIS A 173 5.81 7.75 -4.84
C HIS A 173 4.28 7.73 -4.91
N SER A 174 3.60 8.62 -4.20
CA SER A 174 2.14 8.77 -4.29
C SER A 174 1.69 9.61 -5.49
N PHE A 175 2.63 10.32 -6.15
CA PHE A 175 2.42 11.09 -7.38
C PHE A 175 1.23 12.07 -7.29
N ARG A 176 1.11 12.74 -6.14
CA ARG A 176 -0.09 13.51 -5.79
C ARG A 176 -0.16 14.83 -6.54
N VAL A 177 -1.37 15.24 -6.91
CA VAL A 177 -1.62 16.63 -7.27
C VAL A 177 -1.53 17.47 -5.98
N PRO A 178 -0.74 18.56 -5.94
CA PRO A 178 -0.62 19.39 -4.74
C PRO A 178 -1.98 19.89 -4.23
N ARG A 179 -2.24 19.68 -2.94
CA ARG A 179 -3.47 20.11 -2.24
C ARG A 179 -3.17 21.02 -1.04
N PRO A 180 -2.59 22.22 -1.26
CA PRO A 180 -2.35 23.17 -0.17
C PRO A 180 -3.63 23.67 0.53
N ASP A 181 -4.81 23.50 -0.09
CA ASP A 181 -6.10 23.68 0.57
C ASP A 181 -6.28 22.72 1.77
N LEU A 182 -5.86 21.46 1.63
CA LEU A 182 -5.85 20.50 2.74
C LEU A 182 -4.78 20.84 3.79
N SER A 183 -3.71 21.53 3.40
CA SER A 183 -2.72 22.05 4.37
C SER A 183 -3.34 23.13 5.24
N VAL A 184 -4.09 24.07 4.66
CA VAL A 184 -4.78 25.12 5.41
C VAL A 184 -5.79 24.54 6.40
N GLU A 185 -6.58 23.56 5.99
CA GLU A 185 -7.68 23.03 6.82
C GLU A 185 -7.20 21.98 7.84
N TYR A 186 -6.23 21.13 7.47
CA TYR A 186 -5.83 19.97 8.26
C TYR A 186 -4.39 20.00 8.77
N GLY A 187 -3.58 20.99 8.37
CA GLY A 187 -2.15 21.06 8.73
C GLY A 187 -1.29 19.99 8.06
N THR A 188 -1.75 19.44 6.93
CA THR A 188 -0.97 18.51 6.11
C THR A 188 0.16 19.24 5.38
N PRO A 189 1.29 18.59 5.06
CA PRO A 189 2.37 19.23 4.31
C PRO A 189 1.95 19.49 2.85
N ASN A 190 2.57 20.47 2.21
CA ASN A 190 2.49 20.66 0.76
C ASN A 190 3.87 20.97 0.17
N ALA A 191 4.04 20.65 -1.12
CA ALA A 191 5.31 20.81 -1.80
C ALA A 191 5.72 22.30 -1.98
N CYS A 192 4.77 23.23 -1.95
CA CYS A 192 5.04 24.64 -2.20
C CYS A 192 5.84 25.26 -1.05
N THR A 193 5.38 25.07 0.20
CA THR A 193 6.02 25.66 1.40
C THR A 193 7.31 24.95 1.80
N ALA A 194 7.66 23.83 1.16
CA ALA A 194 8.97 23.20 1.29
C ALA A 194 10.10 24.06 0.69
N CYS A 195 9.83 24.77 -0.41
CA CYS A 195 10.78 25.72 -1.02
C CYS A 195 10.49 27.18 -0.63
N HIS A 196 9.21 27.55 -0.48
CA HIS A 196 8.77 28.89 -0.10
C HIS A 196 8.56 29.00 1.41
N THR A 197 9.66 28.91 2.17
CA THR A 197 9.64 28.82 3.64
C THR A 197 9.19 30.09 4.36
N ASP A 198 9.14 31.22 3.65
CA ASP A 198 8.61 32.51 4.12
C ASP A 198 7.11 32.68 3.86
N GLN A 199 6.49 31.75 3.14
CA GLN A 199 5.08 31.81 2.76
C GLN A 199 4.22 30.86 3.60
N SER A 200 2.93 31.18 3.69
CA SER A 200 1.94 30.35 4.41
C SER A 200 1.25 29.35 3.48
N ASP A 201 0.64 28.31 4.06
CA ASP A 201 -0.21 27.39 3.30
C ASP A 201 -1.38 28.11 2.61
N ALA A 202 -1.90 29.17 3.24
CA ALA A 202 -2.95 30.01 2.66
C ALA A 202 -2.47 30.78 1.42
N TRP A 203 -1.19 31.14 1.35
CA TRP A 203 -0.58 31.72 0.15
C TRP A 203 -0.53 30.68 -0.98
N ALA A 204 -0.07 29.46 -0.67
CA ALA A 204 0.02 28.37 -1.65
C ALA A 204 -1.38 27.98 -2.16
N ALA A 205 -2.37 27.87 -1.27
CA ALA A 205 -3.76 27.57 -1.62
C ALA A 205 -4.35 28.62 -2.57
N LYS A 206 -4.15 29.91 -2.30
CA LYS A 206 -4.59 31.01 -3.17
C LYS A 206 -3.89 31.00 -4.53
N ALA A 207 -2.62 30.62 -4.58
CA ALA A 207 -1.90 30.51 -5.84
C ALA A 207 -2.49 29.38 -6.71
N VAL A 208 -2.68 28.19 -6.14
CA VAL A 208 -3.31 27.06 -6.85
C VAL A 208 -4.74 27.40 -7.26
N GLU A 209 -5.50 28.10 -6.42
CA GLU A 209 -6.85 28.59 -6.76
C GLU A 209 -6.86 29.56 -7.94
N ARG A 210 -5.92 30.50 -7.96
CA ARG A 210 -5.78 31.45 -9.08
C ARG A 210 -5.46 30.74 -10.39
N TRP A 211 -4.66 29.68 -10.35
CA TRP A 211 -4.21 28.96 -11.54
C TRP A 211 -5.24 27.96 -12.07
N TYR A 212 -5.88 27.22 -11.17
CA TYR A 212 -6.68 26.05 -11.52
C TYR A 212 -8.16 26.19 -11.12
N GLY A 213 -8.57 27.32 -10.55
CA GLY A 213 -9.92 27.56 -10.04
C GLY A 213 -10.11 27.08 -8.60
N PRO A 214 -11.30 27.25 -8.00
CA PRO A 214 -11.56 26.88 -6.61
C PRO A 214 -11.83 25.38 -6.41
N GLU A 215 -12.31 24.69 -7.46
CA GLU A 215 -12.68 23.28 -7.37
C GLU A 215 -11.48 22.37 -7.60
N ARG A 216 -11.38 21.30 -6.80
CA ARG A 216 -10.33 20.28 -6.92
C ARG A 216 -10.94 18.95 -7.33
N PRO A 217 -10.24 18.15 -8.15
CA PRO A 217 -10.66 16.77 -8.39
C PRO A 217 -10.79 16.01 -7.05
N PRO A 218 -11.84 15.18 -6.88
CA PRO A 218 -11.99 14.37 -5.68
C PRO A 218 -10.77 13.49 -5.44
N HIS A 219 -10.37 13.38 -4.17
CA HIS A 219 -9.27 12.54 -3.74
C HIS A 219 -9.64 11.83 -2.43
N PHE A 220 -9.11 10.62 -2.20
CA PHE A 220 -9.45 9.87 -0.97
C PHE A 220 -9.07 10.64 0.31
N ALA A 221 -8.10 11.55 0.24
CA ALA A 221 -7.71 12.42 1.36
C ALA A 221 -8.89 13.27 1.88
N ASP A 222 -9.84 13.64 1.02
CA ASP A 222 -11.02 14.42 1.39
C ASP A 222 -11.93 13.66 2.40
N HIS A 223 -11.82 12.33 2.45
CA HIS A 223 -12.50 11.49 3.45
C HIS A 223 -11.54 10.90 4.49
N LEU A 224 -10.30 10.59 4.13
CA LEU A 224 -9.32 10.00 5.06
C LEU A 224 -8.97 10.97 6.19
N LEU A 225 -8.80 12.25 5.87
CA LEU A 225 -8.47 13.30 6.86
C LEU A 225 -9.54 13.46 7.94
N PRO A 226 -10.81 13.75 7.62
CA PRO A 226 -11.87 13.81 8.64
C PRO A 226 -12.12 12.43 9.27
N GLY A 227 -12.00 11.34 8.52
CA GLY A 227 -12.16 9.97 9.03
C GLY A 227 -11.10 9.53 10.05
N SER A 228 -9.90 10.10 10.00
CA SER A 228 -8.81 9.81 10.95
C SER A 228 -8.98 10.51 12.31
N ARG A 229 -9.93 11.43 12.43
CA ARG A 229 -10.15 12.23 13.64
C ARG A 229 -11.24 11.57 14.50
N PRO A 230 -11.19 11.73 15.84
CA PRO A 230 -12.26 11.27 16.72
C PRO A 230 -13.48 12.21 16.65
N ASP A 231 -14.09 12.30 15.46
CA ASP A 231 -15.25 13.14 15.17
C ASP A 231 -16.50 12.26 14.94
N PRO A 232 -17.72 12.69 15.33
CA PRO A 232 -18.94 11.92 15.08
C PRO A 232 -19.21 11.59 13.61
N SER A 233 -18.71 12.40 12.67
CA SER A 233 -18.84 12.16 11.22
C SER A 233 -17.77 11.22 10.66
N ALA A 234 -16.78 10.81 11.45
CA ALA A 234 -15.67 9.99 10.98
C ALA A 234 -16.15 8.70 10.31
N VAL A 235 -17.15 8.03 10.89
CA VAL A 235 -17.71 6.80 10.30
C VAL A 235 -18.30 7.07 8.92
N ASP A 236 -18.99 8.18 8.69
CA ASP A 236 -19.55 8.51 7.38
C ASP A 236 -18.45 8.67 6.32
N HIS A 237 -17.36 9.35 6.67
CA HIS A 237 -16.21 9.50 5.77
C HIS A 237 -15.49 8.17 5.50
N LEU A 238 -15.29 7.35 6.52
CA LEU A 238 -14.63 6.04 6.38
C LEU A 238 -15.48 5.07 5.55
N LEU A 239 -16.81 5.08 5.72
CA LEU A 239 -17.71 4.27 4.89
C LEU A 239 -17.77 4.78 3.45
N ALA A 240 -17.67 6.10 3.21
CA ALA A 240 -17.56 6.65 1.87
C ALA A 240 -16.31 6.12 1.15
N LEU A 241 -15.17 6.03 1.84
CA LEU A 241 -13.94 5.43 1.29
C LEU A 241 -14.12 3.96 0.90
N LEU A 242 -14.82 3.18 1.73
CA LEU A 242 -15.07 1.76 1.47
C LEU A 242 -16.09 1.52 0.35
N GLY A 243 -17.03 2.45 0.16
CA GLY A 243 -18.02 2.42 -0.91
C GLY A 243 -17.47 2.85 -2.27
N ASP A 244 -16.34 3.56 -2.30
CA ASP A 244 -15.74 4.07 -3.54
C ASP A 244 -14.70 3.10 -4.11
N THR A 245 -15.00 2.58 -5.31
CA THR A 245 -14.08 1.74 -6.11
C THR A 245 -12.81 2.48 -6.54
N ALA A 246 -12.81 3.82 -6.49
CA ALA A 246 -11.64 4.64 -6.74
C ALA A 246 -10.75 4.83 -5.49
N THR A 247 -11.14 4.35 -4.32
CA THR A 247 -10.23 4.34 -3.15
C THR A 247 -9.16 3.28 -3.32
N PRO A 248 -7.87 3.59 -3.14
CA PRO A 248 -6.81 2.59 -3.15
C PRO A 248 -7.01 1.54 -2.05
N ARG A 249 -6.68 0.27 -2.34
CA ARG A 249 -6.92 -0.84 -1.41
C ARG A 249 -6.21 -0.66 -0.06
N ILE A 250 -4.99 -0.11 -0.06
CA ILE A 250 -4.27 0.21 1.17
C ILE A 250 -4.97 1.31 2.01
N VAL A 251 -5.67 2.23 1.35
CA VAL A 251 -6.50 3.26 2.02
C VAL A 251 -7.81 2.64 2.54
N GLN A 252 -8.41 1.69 1.83
CA GLN A 252 -9.56 0.94 2.35
C GLN A 252 -9.17 0.11 3.59
N ALA A 253 -8.01 -0.56 3.57
CA ALA A 253 -7.47 -1.26 4.74
C ALA A 253 -7.24 -0.30 5.92
N THR A 254 -6.70 0.89 5.64
CA THR A 254 -6.56 1.97 6.64
C THR A 254 -7.90 2.42 7.20
N ALA A 255 -8.92 2.56 6.34
CA ALA A 255 -10.25 2.98 6.78
C ALA A 255 -10.89 1.95 7.72
N LEU A 256 -10.74 0.64 7.43
CA LEU A 256 -11.17 -0.43 8.34
C LEU A 256 -10.44 -0.38 9.68
N ARG A 257 -9.14 -0.06 9.67
CA ARG A 257 -8.35 0.09 10.90
C ARG A 257 -8.83 1.27 11.74
N TYR A 258 -9.24 2.38 11.14
CA TYR A 258 -9.88 3.47 11.89
C TYR A 258 -11.28 3.08 12.42
N LEU A 259 -12.09 2.39 11.60
CA LEU A 259 -13.40 1.91 12.04
C LEU A 259 -13.33 0.94 13.22
N SER A 260 -12.22 0.22 13.41
CA SER A 260 -12.07 -0.66 14.56
C SER A 260 -12.08 0.07 15.89
N ASP A 261 -11.68 1.35 15.91
CA ASP A 261 -11.64 2.17 17.13
C ASP A 261 -12.97 2.95 17.33
N LEU A 262 -13.94 2.74 16.43
CA LEU A 262 -15.27 3.35 16.45
C LEU A 262 -16.33 2.24 16.58
N PRO A 263 -16.56 1.70 17.81
CA PRO A 263 -17.35 0.49 18.01
C PRO A 263 -18.87 0.73 17.89
N GLU A 264 -19.34 0.99 16.67
CA GLU A 264 -20.76 1.10 16.33
C GLU A 264 -21.19 0.05 15.30
N GLU A 265 -22.51 -0.09 15.10
CA GLU A 265 -23.09 -1.12 14.24
C GLU A 265 -22.56 -1.06 12.81
N ARG A 266 -22.50 0.14 12.23
CA ARG A 266 -22.07 0.34 10.84
C ARG A 266 -20.59 0.01 10.65
N SER A 267 -19.75 0.29 11.65
CA SER A 267 -18.34 -0.12 11.66
C SER A 267 -18.20 -1.64 11.63
N LEU A 268 -19.00 -2.36 12.44
CA LEU A 268 -18.97 -3.82 12.43
C LEU A 268 -19.45 -4.40 11.09
N GLU A 269 -20.51 -3.84 10.51
CA GLU A 269 -21.01 -4.24 9.20
C GLU A 269 -19.92 -4.07 8.11
N ALA A 270 -19.22 -2.94 8.14
CA ALA A 270 -18.12 -2.66 7.23
C ALA A 270 -16.93 -3.62 7.43
N LEU A 271 -16.52 -3.89 8.67
CA LEU A 271 -15.49 -4.89 8.98
C LEU A 271 -15.89 -6.28 8.48
N ARG A 272 -17.15 -6.70 8.71
CA ARG A 272 -17.66 -8.00 8.23
C ARG A 272 -17.72 -8.08 6.70
N ALA A 273 -18.04 -6.97 6.02
CA ALA A 273 -17.98 -6.90 4.57
C ALA A 273 -16.53 -7.00 4.04
N GLY A 274 -15.58 -6.34 4.73
CA GLY A 274 -14.16 -6.38 4.42
C GLY A 274 -13.55 -7.80 4.43
N LEU A 275 -14.11 -8.73 5.21
CA LEU A 275 -13.69 -10.14 5.22
C LEU A 275 -13.86 -10.86 3.87
N GLN A 276 -14.69 -10.33 2.95
CA GLN A 276 -14.93 -10.90 1.63
C GLN A 276 -14.20 -10.15 0.51
N HIS A 277 -13.39 -9.15 0.87
CA HIS A 277 -12.72 -8.31 -0.11
C HIS A 277 -11.64 -9.10 -0.89
N PRO A 278 -11.46 -8.86 -2.21
CA PRO A 278 -10.46 -9.57 -3.01
C PRO A 278 -9.02 -9.32 -2.54
N ASP A 279 -8.74 -8.13 -2.02
CA ASP A 279 -7.43 -7.77 -1.48
C ASP A 279 -7.16 -8.37 -0.10
N ALA A 280 -6.00 -9.02 0.05
CA ALA A 280 -5.63 -9.71 1.28
C ALA A 280 -5.40 -8.75 2.45
N GLN A 281 -4.86 -7.55 2.21
CA GLN A 281 -4.60 -6.58 3.28
C GLN A 281 -5.90 -6.01 3.83
N VAL A 282 -6.90 -5.79 2.96
CA VAL A 282 -8.25 -5.40 3.40
C VAL A 282 -8.89 -6.49 4.27
N ARG A 283 -8.77 -7.78 3.90
CA ARG A 283 -9.26 -8.89 4.74
C ARG A 283 -8.51 -9.00 6.06
N HIS A 284 -7.19 -8.81 6.04
CA HIS A 284 -6.34 -8.82 7.23
C HIS A 284 -6.76 -7.75 8.24
N GLU A 285 -6.90 -6.50 7.80
CA GLU A 285 -7.31 -5.39 8.68
C GLU A 285 -8.76 -5.52 9.13
N ALA A 286 -9.65 -6.02 8.26
CA ALA A 286 -11.01 -6.37 8.65
C ALA A 286 -11.04 -7.35 9.82
N LEU A 287 -10.25 -8.43 9.76
CA LEU A 287 -10.13 -9.40 10.86
C LEU A 287 -9.61 -8.74 12.13
N ALA A 288 -8.50 -8.01 12.03
CA ALA A 288 -7.87 -7.35 13.16
C ALA A 288 -8.83 -6.40 13.88
N GLY A 289 -9.68 -5.68 13.14
CA GLY A 289 -10.63 -4.74 13.73
C GLY A 289 -11.79 -5.36 14.49
N LEU A 290 -12.11 -6.64 14.26
CA LEU A 290 -13.25 -7.30 14.90
C LEU A 290 -13.09 -7.50 16.41
N VAL A 291 -11.85 -7.54 16.92
CA VAL A 291 -11.56 -7.81 18.35
C VAL A 291 -12.17 -6.79 19.30
N ASN A 292 -12.50 -5.59 18.81
CA ASN A 292 -13.14 -4.53 19.58
C ASN A 292 -14.67 -4.67 19.67
N PHE A 293 -15.25 -5.71 19.06
CA PHE A 293 -16.69 -5.97 19.03
C PHE A 293 -17.05 -7.29 19.73
N PRO A 294 -18.31 -7.46 20.20
CA PRO A 294 -18.75 -8.71 20.83
C PRO A 294 -18.53 -9.94 19.93
N PRO A 295 -17.82 -10.98 20.42
CA PRO A 295 -17.36 -12.10 19.60
C PRO A 295 -18.47 -12.90 18.93
N GLU A 296 -19.63 -13.01 19.56
CA GLU A 296 -20.80 -13.73 19.03
C GLU A 296 -21.26 -13.19 17.67
N ARG A 297 -20.87 -11.96 17.34
CA ARG A 297 -21.29 -11.26 16.12
C ARG A 297 -20.37 -11.51 14.93
N TRP A 298 -19.17 -12.04 15.15
CA TRP A 298 -18.15 -12.14 14.11
C TRP A 298 -17.37 -13.45 14.08
N THR A 299 -17.36 -14.25 15.14
CA THR A 299 -16.54 -15.49 15.20
C THR A 299 -16.86 -16.47 14.08
N THR A 300 -18.13 -16.64 13.71
CA THR A 300 -18.51 -17.49 12.57
C THR A 300 -17.99 -16.95 11.23
N ALA A 301 -17.91 -15.62 11.08
CA ALA A 301 -17.39 -15.00 9.87
C ALA A 301 -15.86 -15.11 9.82
N ALA A 302 -15.16 -14.79 10.91
CA ALA A 302 -13.71 -14.93 11.03
C ALA A 302 -13.25 -16.38 10.85
N ALA A 303 -14.02 -17.36 11.37
CA ALA A 303 -13.73 -18.77 11.23
C ALA A 303 -13.63 -19.24 9.77
N LYS A 304 -14.32 -18.58 8.82
CA LYS A 304 -14.23 -18.92 7.39
C LYS A 304 -12.86 -18.57 6.79
N LEU A 305 -12.14 -17.62 7.37
CA LEU A 305 -10.84 -17.15 6.88
C LEU A 305 -9.67 -17.98 7.43
N LEU A 306 -9.94 -19.00 8.24
CA LEU A 306 -8.92 -19.97 8.67
C LEU A 306 -8.31 -20.78 7.51
N ASP A 307 -9.03 -20.89 6.38
CA ASP A 307 -8.55 -21.51 5.14
C ASP A 307 -8.30 -20.47 4.03
N ASP A 308 -8.14 -19.19 4.36
CA ASP A 308 -7.82 -18.16 3.37
C ASP A 308 -6.56 -18.56 2.59
N PRO A 309 -6.48 -18.33 1.27
CA PRO A 309 -5.29 -18.66 0.50
C PRO A 309 -4.03 -17.93 1.00
N VAL A 310 -4.18 -16.77 1.63
CA VAL A 310 -3.06 -15.90 2.05
C VAL A 310 -2.66 -16.16 3.50
N ARG A 311 -1.38 -16.41 3.72
CA ARG A 311 -0.83 -16.80 5.03
C ARG A 311 -1.10 -15.79 6.15
N ALA A 312 -0.85 -14.49 5.94
CA ALA A 312 -1.12 -13.49 6.98
C ALA A 312 -2.61 -13.41 7.36
N VAL A 313 -3.52 -13.63 6.40
CA VAL A 313 -4.97 -13.63 6.69
C VAL A 313 -5.36 -14.81 7.57
N ARG A 314 -4.83 -16.01 7.31
CA ARG A 314 -5.02 -17.17 8.19
C ARG A 314 -4.46 -16.95 9.59
N ILE A 315 -3.24 -16.40 9.69
CA ILE A 315 -2.60 -16.06 10.97
C ILE A 315 -3.46 -15.08 11.76
N GLN A 316 -3.94 -14.01 11.10
CA GLN A 316 -4.80 -13.02 11.75
C GLN A 316 -6.14 -13.64 12.18
N ALA A 317 -6.73 -14.52 11.38
CA ALA A 317 -7.97 -15.24 11.74
C ALA A 317 -7.76 -16.13 12.98
N ALA A 318 -6.66 -16.88 13.04
CA ALA A 318 -6.30 -17.65 14.22
C ALA A 318 -6.05 -16.77 15.45
N SER A 319 -5.37 -15.62 15.26
CA SER A 319 -5.08 -14.68 16.34
C SER A 319 -6.36 -14.16 16.99
N VAL A 320 -7.30 -13.63 16.20
CA VAL A 320 -8.54 -13.07 16.76
C VAL A 320 -9.43 -14.14 17.39
N LEU A 321 -9.48 -15.34 16.82
CA LEU A 321 -10.26 -16.44 17.39
C LEU A 321 -9.63 -17.00 18.67
N SER A 322 -8.30 -16.98 18.81
CA SER A 322 -7.61 -17.40 20.04
C SER A 322 -7.88 -16.48 21.23
N ALA A 323 -8.25 -15.23 20.97
CA ALA A 323 -8.57 -14.24 21.99
C ALA A 323 -10.00 -14.40 22.57
N VAL A 324 -10.82 -15.31 22.03
CA VAL A 324 -12.21 -15.52 22.47
C VAL A 324 -12.29 -16.72 23.43
N PRO A 325 -12.53 -16.51 24.74
CA PRO A 325 -12.70 -17.61 25.69
C PRO A 325 -14.01 -18.38 25.41
N ASP A 326 -13.96 -19.71 25.52
CA ASP A 326 -15.11 -20.62 25.58
C ASP A 326 -16.14 -20.58 24.42
N GLN A 327 -15.84 -19.91 23.30
CA GLN A 327 -16.67 -20.03 22.10
C GLN A 327 -16.27 -21.28 21.32
N GLY A 328 -17.02 -22.36 21.55
CA GLY A 328 -16.89 -23.63 20.83
C GLY A 328 -16.92 -23.41 19.33
N LEU A 329 -15.74 -23.36 18.72
CA LEU A 329 -15.59 -23.35 17.27
C LEU A 329 -16.32 -24.57 16.70
N ALA A 330 -17.06 -24.37 15.60
CA ALA A 330 -17.74 -25.48 14.94
C ALA A 330 -16.74 -26.60 14.65
N GLN A 331 -17.13 -27.86 14.93
CA GLN A 331 -16.21 -29.01 14.93
C GLN A 331 -15.51 -29.21 13.59
N ASP A 332 -16.17 -28.85 12.49
CA ASP A 332 -15.64 -28.88 11.12
C ASP A 332 -14.53 -27.83 10.88
N ARG A 333 -14.48 -26.76 11.66
CA ARG A 333 -13.46 -25.70 11.56
C ARG A 333 -12.25 -25.95 12.46
N VAL A 334 -12.32 -26.89 13.41
CA VAL A 334 -11.21 -27.22 14.33
C VAL A 334 -9.92 -27.61 13.59
N PRO A 335 -9.94 -28.41 12.50
CA PRO A 335 -8.72 -28.71 11.75
C PRO A 335 -8.07 -27.46 11.13
N ALA A 336 -8.87 -26.62 10.48
CA ALA A 336 -8.40 -25.36 9.89
C ALA A 336 -7.80 -24.42 10.95
N PHE A 337 -8.45 -24.33 12.12
CA PHE A 337 -7.94 -23.55 13.24
C PHE A 337 -6.58 -24.05 13.71
N ARG A 338 -6.39 -25.36 13.87
CA ARG A 338 -5.09 -25.92 14.28
C ARG A 338 -3.98 -25.55 13.30
N THR A 339 -4.23 -25.69 12.00
CA THR A 339 -3.25 -25.32 10.96
C THR A 339 -2.89 -23.84 11.01
N ALA A 340 -3.88 -22.95 11.05
CA ALA A 340 -3.65 -21.51 11.11
C ALA A 340 -3.03 -21.08 12.45
N TYR A 341 -3.37 -21.74 13.55
CA TYR A 341 -2.79 -21.50 14.88
C TYR A 341 -1.33 -21.93 14.95
N ASP A 342 -0.94 -23.03 14.29
CA ASP A 342 0.46 -23.41 14.15
C ASP A 342 1.26 -22.37 13.35
N GLU A 343 0.66 -21.77 12.31
CA GLU A 343 1.26 -20.63 11.59
C GLU A 343 1.40 -19.41 12.51
N LEU A 344 0.38 -19.10 13.33
CA LEU A 344 0.42 -18.02 14.33
C LEU A 344 1.53 -18.23 15.37
N LEU A 345 1.68 -19.43 15.93
CA LEU A 345 2.74 -19.72 16.91
C LEU A 345 4.13 -19.54 16.30
N LYS A 346 4.32 -19.96 15.04
CA LYS A 346 5.59 -19.74 14.32
C LYS A 346 5.85 -18.25 14.08
N TYR A 347 4.81 -17.48 13.77
CA TYR A 347 4.90 -16.03 13.63
C TYR A 347 5.28 -15.36 14.96
N LEU A 348 4.60 -15.71 16.06
CA LEU A 348 4.85 -15.13 17.39
C LEU A 348 6.21 -15.50 17.98
N HIS A 349 6.75 -16.70 17.73
CA HIS A 349 8.10 -17.07 18.16
C HIS A 349 9.21 -16.41 17.32
N TYR A 350 8.85 -15.84 16.17
CA TYR A 350 9.79 -15.17 15.28
C TYR A 350 9.91 -13.67 15.57
N GLN A 351 8.80 -13.01 15.97
CA GLN A 351 8.84 -11.63 16.48
C GLN A 351 9.60 -11.57 17.81
#